data_AF-A0A925PMK0-F1
#
_entry.id   AF-A0A925PMK0-F1
#
_cell.length_a   1.000
_cell.length_b   1.000
_cell.length_c   1.000
_cell.angle_alpha   90.00
_cell.angle_beta   90.00
_cell.angle_gamma   90.00
#
_symmetry.space_group_name_H-M   'P 1'
#
loop_
_entity.id
_entity.type
_entity.pdbx_description
1 polymer ?
#
loop_
_entity_poly.entity_id
_entity_poly.type
_entity_poly.pdbx_seq_one_letter_code
_entity_poly.pdbx_strand_id
1 'polypeptide(L)'
;MHEDILEKMIVHVSDTCVHHKMHHYVMRLLEQQNNLHNRKIIMLCIGSDRYIGDALGPLVGSYLEESTSCIIYGSLDHPVHAGNLVEV
;
A
#
# COMPACT_ATOMS: atom_id res chain seq x y z
N MET A 1 -11.96 23.94 9.17
CA MET A 1 -11.22 22.67 9.21
C MET A 1 -11.79 21.86 8.06
N HIS A 2 -11.23 22.01 6.86
CA HIS A 2 -11.75 21.31 5.69
C HIS A 2 -11.40 19.84 5.84
N GLU A 3 -12.40 19.01 6.14
CA GLU A 3 -12.40 17.60 5.79
C GLU A 3 -12.42 17.52 4.26
N ASP A 4 -11.27 17.72 3.63
CA ASP A 4 -11.07 17.20 2.29
C ASP A 4 -11.06 15.68 2.44
N ILE A 5 -12.26 15.08 2.39
CA ILE A 5 -12.41 13.66 2.16
C ILE A 5 -11.59 13.40 0.90
N LEU A 6 -10.43 12.76 1.05
CA LEU A 6 -9.61 12.34 -0.08
C LEU A 6 -10.56 11.64 -1.05
N GLU A 7 -10.76 12.24 -2.21
CA GLU A 7 -11.71 11.77 -3.20
C GLU A 7 -11.39 10.31 -3.52
N LYS A 8 -12.20 9.41 -2.98
CA LYS A 8 -11.90 7.98 -3.03
C LYS A 8 -11.92 7.52 -4.47
N MET A 9 -10.80 6.96 -4.94
CA MET A 9 -10.78 6.31 -6.24
C MET A 9 -11.59 5.01 -6.20
N ILE A 10 -12.56 4.88 -7.10
CA ILE A 10 -13.33 3.67 -7.33
C ILE A 10 -13.07 3.22 -8.76
N VAL A 11 -12.64 1.97 -8.93
CA VAL A 11 -12.31 1.39 -10.23
C VAL A 11 -12.94 0.00 -10.37
N HIS A 12 -13.22 -0.39 -11.60
CA HIS A 12 -13.64 -1.75 -11.93
C HIS A 12 -12.41 -2.61 -12.26
N VAL A 13 -12.32 -3.82 -11.73
CA VAL A 13 -11.13 -4.70 -11.94
C VAL A 13 -10.90 -5.05 -13.41
N SER A 14 -11.97 -5.13 -14.21
CA SER A 14 -11.89 -5.39 -15.66
C SER A 14 -11.55 -4.17 -16.50
N ASP A 15 -11.28 -3.01 -15.89
CA ASP A 15 -10.84 -1.82 -16.62
C ASP A 15 -9.40 -2.01 -17.09
N THR A 16 -9.21 -2.04 -18.41
CA THR A 16 -7.90 -2.22 -19.07
C THR A 16 -6.84 -1.23 -18.59
N CYS A 17 -7.26 -0.02 -18.19
CA CYS A 17 -6.37 1.06 -17.76
C CYS A 17 -6.30 1.23 -16.24
N VAL A 18 -6.78 0.26 -15.45
CA VAL A 18 -6.84 0.36 -13.98
C VAL A 18 -5.46 0.63 -13.35
N HIS A 19 -4.41 -0.02 -13.86
CA HIS A 19 -3.05 0.18 -13.38
C HIS A 19 -2.56 1.62 -13.59
N HIS A 20 -2.91 2.24 -14.72
CA HIS A 20 -2.55 3.62 -15.02
C HIS A 20 -3.32 4.60 -14.12
N LYS A 21 -4.61 4.34 -13.87
CA LYS A 21 -5.44 5.12 -12.94
C LYS A 21 -4.90 5.04 -11.51
N MET A 22 -4.57 3.83 -11.04
CA MET A 22 -3.96 3.59 -9.73
C MET A 22 -2.64 4.34 -9.59
N HIS A 23 -1.75 4.25 -10.60
CA HIS A 23 -0.48 4.96 -10.61
C HIS A 23 -0.66 6.47 -10.46
N HIS A 24 -1.48 7.08 -11.33
CA HIS A 24 -1.74 8.52 -11.29
C HIS A 24 -2.33 8.96 -9.95
N TYR A 25 -3.29 8.19 -9.41
CA TYR A 25 -3.90 8.49 -8.12
C TYR A 25 -2.90 8.43 -6.96
N VAL A 26 -2.06 7.39 -6.90
CA VAL A 26 -1.05 7.25 -5.85
C VAL A 26 0.01 8.35 -5.97
N MET A 27 0.50 8.65 -7.18
CA MET A 27 1.46 9.75 -7.39
C MET A 27 0.89 11.09 -6.95
N ARG A 28 -0.36 11.40 -7.31
CA ARG A 28 -1.05 12.62 -6.84
C ARG A 28 -1.08 12.71 -5.31
N LEU A 29 -1.38 11.61 -4.60
CA LEU A 29 -1.42 11.59 -3.14
C LEU A 29 -0.02 11.78 -2.52
N LEU A 30 1.01 11.20 -3.14
CA LEU A 30 2.40 11.33 -2.70
C LEU A 30 2.92 12.76 -2.91
N GLU A 31 2.61 13.38 -4.05
CA GLU A 31 3.01 14.76 -4.37
C GLU A 31 2.38 15.80 -3.43
N GLN A 32 1.22 15.49 -2.84
CA GLN A 32 0.61 16.32 -1.80
C GLN A 32 1.37 16.27 -0.46
N GLN A 33 2.30 15.33 -0.27
CA GLN A 33 3.06 15.23 0.97
C GLN A 33 4.26 16.18 0.97
N ASN A 34 4.40 16.94 2.05
CA ASN A 34 5.55 17.83 2.23
C ASN A 34 6.87 17.04 2.21
N ASN A 35 7.86 17.59 1.49
CA ASN A 35 9.22 17.06 1.42
C ASN A 35 9.31 15.60 0.91
N LEU A 36 8.45 15.19 -0.03
CA LEU A 36 8.45 13.83 -0.60
C LEU A 36 9.87 13.36 -1.00
N HIS A 37 10.62 14.21 -1.69
CA HIS A 37 11.97 13.90 -2.18
C HIS A 37 13.03 13.70 -1.08
N ASN A 38 12.76 14.15 0.15
CA ASN A 38 13.68 14.05 1.29
C ASN A 38 13.25 12.97 2.30
N ARG A 39 12.23 12.18 1.99
CA ARG A 39 11.71 11.14 2.88
C ARG A 39 11.73 9.79 2.18
N LYS A 40 12.13 8.76 2.91
CA LYS A 40 12.03 7.39 2.42
C LYS A 40 10.55 6.99 2.38
N ILE A 41 10.13 6.38 1.27
CA ILE A 41 8.79 5.80 1.13
C ILE A 41 8.82 4.38 1.70
N ILE A 42 7.82 4.07 2.52
CA ILE A 42 7.60 2.75 3.10
C ILE A 42 6.27 2.23 2.55
N MET A 43 6.26 0.99 2.09
CA MET A 43 5.03 0.28 1.75
C MET A 43 4.70 -0.68 2.89
N LEU A 44 3.64 -0.37 3.64
CA LEU A 44 3.14 -1.19 4.73
C LEU A 44 1.94 -2.02 4.24
N CYS A 45 2.18 -3.31 4.09
CA CYS A 45 1.24 -4.29 3.55
C CYS A 45 0.52 -5.02 4.70
N ILE A 46 -0.57 -4.42 5.19
CA ILE A 46 -1.29 -4.91 6.37
C ILE A 46 -2.15 -6.12 6.04
N GLY A 47 -2.09 -7.13 6.91
CA GLY A 47 -2.93 -8.31 6.89
C GLY A 47 -2.27 -9.51 7.56
N SER A 48 -2.93 -10.66 7.49
CA SER A 48 -2.46 -11.92 8.05
C SER A 48 -2.74 -13.09 7.11
N ASP A 49 -1.88 -14.09 7.16
CA ASP A 49 -2.02 -15.36 6.44
C ASP A 49 -3.11 -16.28 7.04
N ARG A 50 -3.61 -15.94 8.24
CA ARG A 50 -4.61 -16.72 9.00
C ARG A 50 -6.00 -16.67 8.39
N TYR A 51 -6.32 -15.61 7.65
CA TYR A 51 -7.62 -15.43 7.01
C TYR A 51 -7.43 -15.09 5.53
N ILE A 52 -8.05 -15.86 4.63
CA ILE A 52 -7.89 -15.69 3.17
C ILE A 52 -8.23 -14.26 2.73
N GLY A 53 -9.24 -13.63 3.33
CA GLY A 53 -9.64 -12.26 3.01
C GLY A 53 -8.68 -11.18 3.52
N ASP A 54 -7.76 -11.52 4.42
CA ASP A 54 -6.78 -10.62 5.05
C ASP A 54 -5.36 -10.85 4.50
N ALA A 55 -5.15 -11.93 3.74
CA ALA A 55 -3.83 -12.28 3.20
C ALA A 55 -3.41 -11.44 1.97
N LEU A 56 -4.29 -10.60 1.42
CA LEU A 56 -4.00 -9.81 0.23
C LEU A 56 -2.84 -8.82 0.46
N GLY A 57 -2.79 -8.18 1.62
CA GLY A 57 -1.67 -7.31 2.01
C GLY A 57 -0.34 -8.07 1.97
N PRO A 58 -0.16 -9.09 2.83
CA PRO A 58 1.03 -9.94 2.86
C PRO A 58 1.45 -10.51 1.50
N LEU A 59 0.50 -10.95 0.68
CA LEU A 59 0.78 -11.46 -0.66
C LEU A 59 1.37 -10.38 -1.58
N VAL A 60 0.81 -9.17 -1.56
CA VAL A 60 1.34 -8.03 -2.31
C VAL A 60 2.72 -7.64 -1.77
N GLY A 61 2.91 -7.64 -0.45
CA GLY A 61 4.20 -7.35 0.19
C GLY A 61 5.31 -8.29 -0.27
N SER A 62 5.08 -9.61 -0.24
CA SER A 62 6.02 -10.60 -0.76
C SER A 62 6.41 -10.35 -2.22
N TYR A 63 5.44 -10.02 -3.08
CA TYR A 63 5.73 -9.69 -4.48
C TYR A 63 6.57 -8.41 -4.61
N LEU A 64 6.33 -7.40 -3.78
CA LEU A 64 7.06 -6.13 -3.81
C LEU A 64 8.47 -6.25 -3.26
N GLU A 65 8.71 -7.12 -2.27
CA GLU A 65 10.05 -7.42 -1.75
C GLU A 65 10.96 -8.01 -2.83
N GLU A 66 10.40 -8.83 -3.73
CA GLU A 66 11.16 -9.45 -4.84
C GLU A 66 11.32 -8.53 -6.06
N SER A 67 10.38 -7.60 -6.27
CA SER A 67 10.28 -6.83 -7.52
C SER A 67 10.71 -5.36 -7.40
N THR A 68 10.99 -4.87 -6.19
CA THR A 68 11.31 -3.46 -5.96
C THR A 68 12.44 -3.27 -4.96
N SER A 69 13.02 -2.07 -4.93
CA SER A 69 13.99 -1.64 -3.90
C SER A 69 13.35 -0.80 -2.79
N CYS A 70 12.02 -0.76 -2.74
CA CYS A 70 11.28 -0.04 -1.72
C CYS A 70 11.45 -0.71 -0.34
N ILE A 71 11.26 0.07 0.73
CA ILE A 71 11.17 -0.50 2.07
C ILE A 71 9.77 -1.09 2.22
N ILE A 72 9.69 -2.40 2.34
CA ILE A 72 8.44 -3.15 2.48
C ILE A 72 8.33 -3.70 3.90
N TYR A 73 7.14 -3.62 4.49
CA TYR A 73 6.77 -4.36 5.69
C TYR A 73 5.46 -5.09 5.44
N GLY A 74 5.33 -6.30 5.97
CA GLY A 74 4.13 -7.11 5.77
C GLY A 74 4.22 -8.00 4.54
N SER A 75 5.04 -9.04 4.62
CA SER A 75 5.10 -10.13 3.64
C SER A 75 4.43 -11.39 4.19
N LEU A 76 4.28 -12.43 3.38
CA LEU A 76 3.76 -13.72 3.85
C LEU A 76 4.63 -14.34 4.95
N ASP A 77 5.95 -14.16 4.88
CA ASP A 77 6.89 -14.65 5.90
C ASP A 77 6.87 -13.77 7.17
N HIS A 78 6.64 -12.47 7.00
CA HIS A 78 6.62 -11.48 8.08
C HIS A 78 5.35 -10.61 8.02
N PRO A 79 4.17 -11.17 8.35
CA PRO A 79 2.90 -10.46 8.25
C PRO A 79 2.81 -9.33 9.28
N VAL A 80 2.14 -8.24 8.92
CA VAL A 80 1.88 -7.11 9.83
C VAL A 80 0.39 -6.89 9.97
N HIS A 81 -0.11 -7.01 11.19
CA HIS A 81 -1.52 -6.93 11.54
C HIS A 81 -1.72 -6.13 12.83
N ALA A 82 -2.97 -5.89 13.23
CA ALA A 82 -3.30 -5.07 14.41
C ALA A 82 -2.56 -5.51 15.70
N GLY A 83 -2.28 -6.80 15.86
CA GLY A 83 -1.60 -7.33 17.06
C GLY A 83 -0.09 -7.10 17.15
N ASN A 84 0.61 -6.81 16.05
CA ASN A 84 2.09 -6.67 16.03
C ASN A 84 2.58 -5.37 15.39
N LEU A 85 1.67 -4.47 14.99
CA LEU A 85 2.01 -3.21 14.32
C LEU A 85 2.98 -2.33 15.13
N VAL A 86 2.92 -2.39 16.47
CA VAL A 86 3.80 -1.60 17.36
C VAL A 86 5.22 -2.16 17.48
N GLU A 87 5.45 -3.38 16.97
CA GLU A 87 6.74 -4.08 17.02
C GLU A 87 7.52 -3.91 15.71
N VAL A 88 6.89 -3.34 14.69
CA VAL A 88 7.42 -3.08 13.34
C VAL A 88 7.91 -1.64 13.24
#